data_AF-A0AAN0K421-F1
#
_entry.id   AF-A0AAN0K421-F1
#
_cell.length_a   1.000
_cell.length_b   1.000
_cell.length_c   1.000
_cell.angle_alpha   90.00
_cell.angle_beta   90.00
_cell.angle_gamma   90.00
#
_symmetry.space_group_name_H-M   'P 1'
#
loop_
_entity.id
_entity.type
_entity.pdbx_description
1 polymer ?
#
loop_
_entity_poly.entity_id
_entity_poly.type
_entity_poly.pdbx_seq_one_letter_code
_entity_poly.pdbx_strand_id
1 'polypeptide(L)'
;MLESIRVLGNLTRDKSVRDLISDMRIDEILLTLLDSKHVELVYAVCGVLVNVTMEPGGQCIHVFKNNNGVKKLLDVLSHFSRQDWLLSSLACKVLWNYSEGMTNINEHYTEEEVITLFHLLEEYL
;
A
#
# COMPACT_ATOMS: atom_id res chain seq x y z
N MET A 1 9.54 -13.38 -10.03
CA MET A 1 9.19 -12.32 -9.06
C MET A 1 7.68 -12.25 -8.87
N LEU A 2 6.89 -12.03 -9.94
CA LEU A 2 5.41 -11.97 -9.86
C LEU A 2 4.76 -13.14 -9.13
N GLU A 3 5.05 -14.39 -9.53
CA GLU A 3 4.45 -15.57 -8.90
C GLU A 3 4.83 -15.71 -7.41
N SER A 4 6.04 -15.29 -7.04
CA SER A 4 6.48 -15.27 -5.64
C SER A 4 5.65 -14.30 -4.79
N ILE A 5 5.33 -13.12 -5.34
CA ILE A 5 4.45 -12.14 -4.69
C ILE A 5 3.01 -12.66 -4.59
N ARG A 6 2.51 -13.35 -5.61
CA ARG A 6 1.17 -13.98 -5.56
C ARG A 6 1.08 -15.05 -4.48
N VAL A 7 2.11 -15.89 -4.34
CA VAL A 7 2.21 -16.86 -3.23
C VAL A 7 2.24 -16.12 -1.90
N LEU A 8 3.06 -15.08 -1.78
CA LEU A 8 3.14 -14.28 -0.56
C LEU A 8 1.78 -13.67 -0.19
N GLY A 9 1.03 -13.13 -1.16
CA GLY A 9 -0.31 -12.60 -0.92
C GLY A 9 -1.33 -13.61 -0.40
N ASN A 10 -1.15 -14.90 -0.70
CA ASN A 10 -1.95 -15.96 -0.08
C ASN A 10 -1.49 -16.25 1.35
N LEU A 11 -0.17 -16.30 1.58
CA LEU A 11 0.41 -16.60 2.88
C LEU A 11 0.16 -15.49 3.91
N THR A 12 0.17 -14.22 3.50
CA THR A 12 -0.03 -13.06 4.39
C THR A 12 -1.44 -12.92 4.95
N ARG A 13 -2.38 -13.77 4.52
CA ARG A 13 -3.66 -13.90 5.22
C ARG A 13 -3.48 -14.44 6.64
N ASP A 14 -2.43 -15.23 6.87
CA ASP A 14 -2.05 -15.68 8.21
C ASP A 14 -1.23 -14.61 8.94
N LYS A 15 -1.56 -14.36 10.22
CA LYS A 15 -0.89 -13.35 11.04
C LYS A 15 0.60 -13.63 11.24
N SER A 16 0.97 -14.88 11.49
CA SER A 16 2.37 -15.24 11.75
C SER A 16 3.27 -14.90 10.56
N VAL A 17 2.74 -15.00 9.33
CA VAL A 17 3.45 -14.61 8.11
C VAL A 17 3.60 -13.08 8.01
N ARG A 18 2.59 -12.31 8.42
CA ARG A 18 2.68 -10.84 8.44
C ARG A 18 3.74 -10.35 9.43
N ASP A 19 3.79 -10.99 10.61
CA ASP A 19 4.80 -10.68 11.62
C ASP A 19 6.21 -11.00 11.05
N LEU A 20 6.38 -12.15 10.40
CA LEU A 20 7.63 -12.50 9.71
C LEU A 20 8.02 -11.52 8.59
N ILE A 21 7.06 -10.97 7.84
CA ILE A 21 7.36 -9.95 6.82
C ILE A 21 8.01 -8.73 7.43
N SER A 22 7.51 -8.28 8.59
CA SER A 22 8.05 -7.13 9.30
C SER A 22 9.45 -7.45 9.85
N ASP A 23 9.61 -8.61 10.50
CA ASP A 23 10.89 -9.05 11.07
C ASP A 23 11.98 -9.21 10.00
N MET A 24 11.61 -9.71 8.81
CA MET A 24 12.53 -9.93 7.69
C MET A 24 12.68 -8.71 6.77
N ARG A 25 12.02 -7.58 7.09
CA ARG A 25 12.02 -6.34 6.28
C ARG A 25 11.58 -6.55 4.83
N ILE A 26 10.67 -7.50 4.61
CA ILE A 26 10.11 -7.79 3.29
C ILE A 26 9.16 -6.67 2.85
N ASP A 27 8.55 -5.97 3.79
CA ASP A 27 7.74 -4.77 3.58
C ASP A 27 8.49 -3.65 2.85
N GLU A 28 9.76 -3.40 3.14
CA GLU A 28 10.59 -2.45 2.39
C GLU A 28 10.77 -2.85 0.92
N ILE A 29 10.93 -4.16 0.67
CA ILE A 29 11.01 -4.71 -0.68
C ILE A 29 9.66 -4.52 -1.38
N LEU A 30 8.54 -4.83 -0.71
CA LEU A 30 7.20 -4.63 -1.26
C LEU A 30 6.97 -3.16 -1.66
N LEU A 31 7.37 -2.20 -0.83
CA LEU A 31 7.27 -0.78 -1.16
C LEU A 31 8.16 -0.39 -2.34
N THR A 32 9.37 -0.94 -2.44
CA THR A 32 10.25 -0.71 -3.61
C THR A 32 9.63 -1.26 -4.90
N LEU A 33 8.91 -2.38 -4.82
CA LEU A 33 8.25 -2.98 -5.98
C LEU A 33 7.04 -2.17 -6.49
N LEU A 34 6.51 -1.22 -5.72
CA LEU A 34 5.49 -0.28 -6.21
C LEU A 34 6.00 0.64 -7.33
N ASP A 35 7.32 0.90 -7.38
CA ASP A 35 7.93 1.72 -8.45
C ASP A 35 8.07 0.96 -9.78
N SER A 36 7.63 -0.30 -9.83
CA SER A 36 7.69 -1.13 -11.03
C SER A 36 6.76 -0.62 -12.12
N LYS A 37 7.22 -0.69 -13.37
CA LYS A 37 6.39 -0.43 -14.56
C LYS A 37 5.47 -1.59 -14.93
N HIS A 38 5.59 -2.74 -14.25
CA HIS A 38 4.79 -3.93 -14.52
C HIS A 38 3.51 -3.92 -13.70
N VAL A 39 2.39 -3.54 -14.32
CA VAL A 39 1.07 -3.39 -13.66
C VAL A 39 0.65 -4.64 -12.88
N GLU A 40 0.83 -5.83 -13.45
CA GLU A 40 0.51 -7.09 -12.76
C GLU A 40 1.33 -7.30 -11.48
N LEU A 41 2.58 -6.84 -11.46
CA LEU A 41 3.43 -6.91 -10.27
C LEU A 41 2.96 -5.93 -9.22
N VAL A 42 2.70 -4.68 -9.61
CA VAL A 42 2.17 -3.65 -8.69
C VAL A 42 0.82 -4.10 -8.11
N TYR A 43 -0.05 -4.68 -8.93
CA TYR A 43 -1.31 -5.28 -8.49
C TYR A 43 -1.11 -6.38 -7.45
N ALA A 44 -0.22 -7.33 -7.72
CA ALA A 44 0.09 -8.40 -6.77
C ALA A 44 0.66 -7.84 -5.47
N VAL A 45 1.57 -6.85 -5.54
CA VAL A 45 2.16 -6.17 -4.39
C VAL A 45 1.11 -5.45 -3.56
N CYS A 46 0.22 -4.66 -4.19
CA CYS A 46 -0.89 -4.00 -3.50
C CYS A 46 -1.78 -5.02 -2.77
N GLY A 47 -2.03 -6.19 -3.37
CA GLY A 47 -2.75 -7.28 -2.71
C GLY A 47 -2.05 -7.79 -1.44
N VAL A 48 -0.72 -7.92 -1.46
CA VAL A 48 0.06 -8.25 -0.24
C VAL A 48 -0.02 -7.10 0.77
N LEU A 49 0.13 -5.85 0.31
CA LEU A 49 0.09 -4.65 1.14
C LEU A 49 -1.24 -4.51 1.89
N VAL A 50 -2.37 -4.80 1.25
CA VAL A 50 -3.69 -4.81 1.91
C VAL A 50 -3.72 -5.75 3.11
N ASN A 51 -3.12 -6.94 2.99
CA ASN A 51 -3.08 -7.89 4.09
C ASN A 51 -2.14 -7.42 5.20
N VAL A 52 -0.94 -6.91 4.88
CA VAL A 52 0.05 -6.52 5.90
C VAL A 52 -0.33 -5.24 6.63
N THR A 53 -1.11 -4.35 6.01
CA THR A 53 -1.63 -3.13 6.67
C THR A 53 -2.94 -3.35 7.42
N MET A 54 -3.54 -4.55 7.38
CA MET A 54 -4.87 -4.78 7.93
C MET A 54 -4.97 -4.71 9.46
N GLU A 55 -3.84 -4.75 10.18
CA GLU A 55 -3.79 -4.62 11.63
C GLU A 55 -3.41 -3.18 12.01
N PRO A 56 -4.34 -2.40 12.61
CA PRO A 56 -4.05 -1.05 13.08
C PRO A 56 -2.90 -1.07 14.10
N GLY A 57 -1.95 -0.13 13.95
CA GLY A 57 -0.76 -0.06 14.80
C GLY A 57 0.30 -1.14 14.57
N GLY A 58 0.17 -1.96 13.53
CA GLY A 58 1.18 -2.97 13.18
C GLY A 58 2.54 -2.36 12.77
N GLN A 59 3.63 -3.12 12.95
CA GLN A 59 5.00 -2.66 12.62
C GLN A 59 5.13 -2.21 11.16
N CYS A 60 4.40 -2.85 10.25
CA CYS A 60 4.39 -2.50 8.83
C CYS A 60 3.97 -1.05 8.56
N ILE A 61 3.16 -0.43 9.43
CA ILE A 61 2.74 0.99 9.32
C ILE A 61 3.94 1.92 9.48
N HIS A 62 4.87 1.60 10.39
CA HIS A 62 6.08 2.40 10.59
C HIS A 62 7.00 2.34 9.38
N VAL A 63 7.18 1.16 8.79
CA VAL A 63 7.98 0.99 7.57
C VAL A 63 7.32 1.70 6.39
N PHE A 64 6.00 1.59 6.28
CA PHE A 64 5.21 2.31 5.28
C PHE A 64 5.44 3.82 5.35
N LYS A 65 5.38 4.40 6.55
CA LYS A 65 5.65 5.83 6.78
C LYS A 65 7.11 6.19 6.43
N ASN A 66 8.07 5.42 6.91
CA ASN A 66 9.50 5.75 6.77
C ASN A 66 10.03 5.59 5.33
N ASN A 67 9.32 4.87 4.47
CA ASN A 67 9.74 4.58 3.09
C ASN A 67 8.87 5.28 2.03
N ASN A 68 8.25 6.41 2.39
CA ASN A 68 7.38 7.20 1.50
C ASN A 68 6.25 6.36 0.88
N GLY A 69 5.69 5.42 1.65
CA GLY A 69 4.66 4.49 1.17
C GLY A 69 3.41 5.22 0.67
N VAL A 70 3.00 6.30 1.35
CA VAL A 70 1.88 7.14 0.94
C VAL A 70 2.13 7.71 -0.46
N LYS A 71 3.22 8.47 -0.63
CA LYS A 71 3.64 8.98 -1.94
C LYS A 71 3.64 7.90 -3.04
N LYS A 72 4.20 6.72 -2.78
CA LYS A 72 4.23 5.62 -3.76
C LYS A 72 2.83 5.14 -4.15
N LEU A 73 1.89 5.08 -3.22
CA LEU A 73 0.50 4.74 -3.55
C LEU A 73 -0.22 5.86 -4.29
N LEU A 74 0.07 7.13 -3.98
CA LEU A 74 -0.43 8.25 -4.78
C LEU A 74 0.11 8.21 -6.21
N ASP A 75 1.39 7.84 -6.37
CA ASP A 75 1.98 7.60 -7.68
C ASP A 75 1.22 6.46 -8.39
N VAL A 76 0.97 5.32 -7.75
CA VAL A 76 0.15 4.23 -8.33
C VAL A 76 -1.23 4.74 -8.75
N LEU A 77 -1.93 5.47 -7.88
CA LEU A 77 -3.25 6.03 -8.21
C LEU A 77 -3.19 6.99 -9.40
N SER A 78 -2.19 7.88 -9.47
CA SER A 78 -2.06 8.83 -10.57
C SER A 78 -1.72 8.18 -11.92
N HIS A 79 -0.95 7.09 -11.93
CA HIS A 79 -0.57 6.40 -13.16
C HIS A 79 -1.68 5.47 -13.70
N PHE A 80 -2.52 4.93 -12.81
CA PHE A 80 -3.47 3.88 -13.16
C PHE A 80 -4.94 4.25 -13.01
N SER A 81 -5.27 5.46 -12.52
CA SER A 81 -6.65 5.89 -12.21
C SER A 81 -7.67 5.67 -13.32
N ARG A 82 -7.25 5.85 -14.58
CA ARG A 82 -8.14 5.74 -15.74
C ARG A 82 -8.05 4.39 -16.46
N GLN A 83 -7.12 3.52 -16.09
CA GLN A 83 -6.80 2.31 -16.86
C GLN A 83 -7.12 1.02 -16.10
N ASP A 84 -6.98 1.01 -14.76
CA ASP A 84 -7.17 -0.19 -13.95
C ASP A 84 -7.85 0.14 -12.62
N TRP A 85 -9.18 0.10 -12.64
CA TRP A 85 -10.02 0.36 -11.47
C TRP A 85 -9.78 -0.64 -10.32
N LEU A 86 -9.36 -1.87 -10.62
CA LEU A 86 -9.08 -2.89 -9.61
C LEU A 86 -7.78 -2.56 -8.87
N LEU A 87 -6.73 -2.18 -9.60
CA LEU A 87 -5.48 -1.71 -8.99
C LEU A 87 -5.71 -0.47 -8.14
N SER A 88 -6.46 0.51 -8.65
CA SER A 88 -6.83 1.70 -7.88
C SER A 88 -7.62 1.36 -6.61
N SER A 89 -8.56 0.42 -6.69
CA SER A 89 -9.32 -0.05 -5.52
C SER A 89 -8.40 -0.67 -4.46
N LEU A 90 -7.42 -1.48 -4.86
CA LEU A 90 -6.44 -2.05 -3.93
C LEU A 90 -5.57 -0.96 -3.30
N ALA A 91 -5.05 -0.02 -4.10
CA ALA A 91 -4.24 1.10 -3.59
C ALA A 91 -5.02 1.94 -2.57
N CYS A 92 -6.27 2.30 -2.88
CA CYS A 92 -7.17 2.97 -1.94
C CYS A 92 -7.40 2.15 -0.67
N LYS A 93 -7.50 0.82 -0.77
CA LYS A 93 -7.67 -0.05 0.40
C LYS A 93 -6.43 -0.10 1.28
N VAL A 94 -5.23 -0.04 0.70
CA VAL A 94 -3.99 0.09 1.50
C VAL A 94 -3.95 1.43 2.22
N LEU A 95 -4.29 2.54 1.55
CA LEU A 95 -4.38 3.87 2.17
C LEU A 95 -5.44 3.92 3.27
N TRP A 96 -6.60 3.30 3.04
CA TRP A 96 -7.65 3.16 4.05
C TRP A 96 -7.13 2.45 5.30
N ASN A 97 -6.55 1.26 5.15
CA ASN A 97 -5.98 0.48 6.25
C ASN A 97 -4.89 1.27 6.99
N TYR A 98 -4.01 1.96 6.25
CA TYR A 98 -2.97 2.83 6.83
C TYR A 98 -3.55 3.99 7.64
N SER A 99 -4.75 4.44 7.26
CA SER A 99 -5.46 5.54 7.93
C SER A 99 -6.41 5.07 9.03
N GLU A 100 -6.60 3.76 9.16
CA GLU A 100 -7.55 3.20 10.12
C GLU A 100 -7.04 3.40 11.55
N GLY A 101 -7.88 3.99 12.40
CA GLY A 101 -7.51 4.30 13.79
C GLY A 101 -6.64 5.57 13.95
N MET A 102 -6.43 6.32 12.87
CA MET A 102 -5.72 7.60 12.91
C MET A 102 -6.48 8.63 13.76
N THR A 103 -5.78 9.21 14.73
CA THR A 103 -6.30 10.31 15.57
C THR A 103 -5.75 11.67 15.16
N ASN A 104 -4.62 11.69 14.43
CA ASN A 104 -3.95 12.90 13.96
C ASN A 104 -3.41 12.72 12.53
N ILE A 105 -3.98 13.46 11.58
CA ILE A 105 -3.60 13.35 10.16
C ILE A 105 -2.14 13.70 9.87
N ASN A 106 -1.59 14.65 10.62
CA ASN A 106 -0.22 15.13 10.44
C ASN A 106 0.84 14.10 10.86
N GLU A 107 0.44 13.03 11.56
CA GLU A 107 1.34 11.92 11.89
C GLU A 107 1.50 10.92 10.74
N HIS A 108 0.65 10.99 9.72
CA HIS A 108 0.57 9.96 8.68
C HIS A 108 0.68 10.52 7.27
N TYR A 109 0.16 11.73 7.06
CA TYR A 109 0.18 12.41 5.77
C TYR A 109 0.83 13.78 5.90
N THR A 110 1.56 14.16 4.85
CA THR A 110 1.92 15.57 4.61
C THR A 110 0.74 16.32 3.99
N GLU A 111 0.70 17.65 4.12
CA GLU A 111 -0.34 18.49 3.51
C GLU A 111 -0.41 18.29 1.98
N GLU A 112 0.74 18.15 1.32
CA GLU A 112 0.83 17.87 -0.12
C GLU A 112 0.21 16.53 -0.50
N GLU A 113 0.47 15.46 0.27
CA GLU A 113 -0.11 14.13 0.04
C GLU A 113 -1.62 14.15 0.23
N VAL A 114 -2.14 14.88 1.23
CA VAL A 114 -3.58 15.04 1.44
C VAL A 114 -4.23 15.74 0.25
N ILE A 115 -3.67 16.87 -0.19
CA ILE A 115 -4.18 17.63 -1.34
C ILE A 115 -4.19 16.74 -2.59
N THR A 116 -3.09 16.04 -2.85
CA THR A 116 -2.96 15.13 -4.00
C THR A 116 -3.99 14.01 -3.94
N LEU A 117 -4.17 13.39 -2.78
CA LEU A 117 -5.16 12.34 -2.58
C LEU A 117 -6.59 12.85 -2.87
N PHE A 118 -6.95 14.04 -2.40
CA PHE A 118 -8.26 14.64 -2.70
C PHE A 118 -8.48 14.80 -4.21
N HIS A 119 -7.52 15.36 -4.94
CA HIS A 119 -7.64 15.54 -6.39
C HIS A 119 -7.76 14.20 -7.13
N LEU A 120 -7.02 13.18 -6.69
CA LEU A 120 -7.10 11.84 -7.30
C LEU A 120 -8.44 11.17 -7.00
N LEU A 121 -8.98 11.31 -5.79
CA LEU A 121 -10.25 10.71 -5.40
C LEU A 121 -11.45 11.37 -6.10
N GLU A 122 -11.39 12.67 -6.40
CA GLU A 122 -12.40 13.35 -7.23
C GLU A 122 -12.55 12.71 -8.61
N GLU A 123 -11.52 12.09 -9.18
CA GLU A 123 -11.63 11.38 -10.46
C GLU A 123 -12.51 10.11 -10.38
N TYR A 124 -12.82 9.61 -9.18
CA TYR A 124 -13.60 8.39 -8.95
C TYR A 124 -15.04 8.65 -8.45
N LEU A 125 -15.41 9.92 -8.23
CA LEU A 125 -16.75 10.33 -7.78
C LEU A 125 -17.58 10.87 -8.95
#